data_AF-A0A2D6UFH5-F1
#
_entry.id   AF-A0A2D6UFH5-F1
#
_cell.length_a   1.000
_cell.length_b   1.000
_cell.length_c   1.000
_cell.angle_alpha   90.00
_cell.angle_beta   90.00
_cell.angle_gamma   90.00
#
_symmetry.space_group_name_H-M   'P 1'
#
loop_
_entity.id
_entity.type
_entity.pdbx_description
1 polymer ?
#
loop_
_entity_poly.entity_id
_entity_poly.type
_entity_poly.pdbx_seq_one_letter_code
_entity_poly.pdbx_strand_id
1 'polypeptide(L)'
;MLSRFIRLAGAFTIYCSQPLAVCAQPNVIVVMTDDQGYPELSAHGNPILHTPNLDRLHGQSIRLSDYHVSPMCTPTRGQLLTGLDAARNGAVNVSSGRALLRPENPTMANYFADAG
;
A
#
# COMPACT_ATOMS: atom_id res chain seq x y z
N MET A 1 37.38 25.54 -46.91
CA MET A 1 37.80 26.26 -45.69
C MET A 1 36.65 27.20 -45.32
N LEU A 2 36.23 27.17 -44.05
CA LEU A 2 35.15 27.92 -43.40
C LEU A 2 33.68 27.48 -43.59
N SER A 3 33.25 26.82 -42.52
CA SER A 3 31.92 26.52 -42.01
C SER A 3 30.94 27.71 -42.02
N ARG A 4 29.67 27.40 -42.31
CA ARG A 4 28.52 28.18 -41.83
C ARG A 4 27.52 27.24 -41.15
N PHE A 5 27.34 27.50 -39.87
CA PHE A 5 26.52 26.76 -38.93
C PHE A 5 25.04 26.79 -39.30
N ILE A 6 24.44 25.62 -39.44
CA ILE A 6 22.98 25.44 -39.43
C ILE A 6 22.52 25.72 -37.99
N ARG A 7 21.85 26.84 -37.77
CA ARG A 7 21.10 27.09 -36.54
C ARG A 7 19.82 26.25 -36.59
N LEU A 8 19.83 25.04 -36.02
CA LEU A 8 18.58 24.38 -35.64
C LEU A 8 17.99 25.18 -34.47
N ALA A 9 16.90 25.90 -34.73
CA ALA A 9 16.03 26.41 -33.68
C ALA A 9 15.28 25.21 -33.07
N GLY A 10 15.93 24.48 -32.18
CA GLY A 10 15.28 23.47 -31.35
C GLY A 10 14.35 24.18 -30.37
N ALA A 11 13.06 24.13 -30.61
CA ALA A 11 12.05 24.47 -29.62
C ALA A 11 12.19 23.46 -28.47
N PHE A 12 12.93 23.84 -27.43
CA PHE A 12 12.99 23.09 -26.19
C PHE A 12 11.67 23.33 -25.48
N THR A 13 10.66 22.50 -25.79
CA THR A 13 9.40 22.50 -25.04
C THR A 13 9.73 22.06 -23.62
N ILE A 14 9.85 23.04 -22.73
CA ILE A 14 9.87 22.83 -21.29
C ILE A 14 8.50 22.21 -20.96
N TYR A 15 8.46 20.90 -20.80
CA TYR A 15 7.33 20.24 -20.15
C TYR A 15 7.32 20.74 -18.71
N CYS A 16 6.47 21.73 -18.44
CA CYS A 16 6.10 22.11 -17.10
C CYS A 16 5.33 20.91 -16.52
N SER A 17 6.02 20.08 -15.75
CA SER A 17 5.39 19.04 -14.94
C SER A 17 4.39 19.74 -14.03
N GLN A 18 3.09 19.59 -14.32
CA GLN A 18 2.07 20.14 -13.44
C GLN A 18 2.24 19.50 -12.05
N PRO A 19 2.32 20.29 -10.97
CA PRO A 19 2.28 19.72 -9.64
C PRO A 19 0.95 18.98 -9.53
N LEU A 20 1.01 17.67 -9.29
CA LEU A 20 -0.16 16.93 -8.84
C LEU A 20 -0.71 17.70 -7.64
N ALA A 21 -1.94 18.19 -7.77
CA ALA A 21 -2.66 18.79 -6.65
C ALA A 21 -2.80 17.70 -5.60
N VAL A 22 -1.85 17.67 -4.66
CA VAL A 22 -1.94 16.81 -3.48
C VAL A 22 -3.14 17.32 -2.71
N CYS A 23 -4.21 16.53 -2.70
CA CYS A 23 -5.29 16.76 -1.75
C CYS A 23 -4.65 16.80 -0.37
N ALA A 24 -4.78 17.92 0.34
CA ALA A 24 -4.12 18.11 1.63
C ALA A 24 -4.48 17.00 2.63
N GLN A 25 -5.64 16.38 2.45
CA GLN A 25 -6.14 15.23 3.21
C GLN A 25 -6.75 14.20 2.22
N PRO A 26 -5.97 13.24 1.71
CA PRO A 26 -6.52 12.19 0.86
C PRO A 26 -7.35 11.21 1.69
N ASN A 27 -8.39 10.63 1.09
CA ASN A 27 -9.08 9.49 1.68
C ASN A 27 -8.15 8.27 1.65
N VAL A 28 -8.07 7.55 2.77
CA VAL A 28 -7.31 6.31 2.88
C VAL A 28 -8.27 5.13 3.01
N ILE A 29 -8.17 4.19 2.08
CA ILE A 29 -8.98 2.97 2.07
C ILE A 29 -8.02 1.79 2.21
N VAL A 30 -8.18 1.01 3.28
CA VAL A 30 -7.41 -0.22 3.50
C VAL A 30 -8.27 -1.42 3.10
N VAL A 31 -7.85 -2.11 2.04
CA VAL A 31 -8.46 -3.37 1.61
C VAL A 31 -7.53 -4.51 2.04
N MET A 32 -7.97 -5.29 3.03
CA MET A 32 -7.25 -6.46 3.53
C MET A 32 -8.06 -7.72 3.25
N THR A 33 -7.50 -8.60 2.44
CA THR A 33 -8.03 -9.95 2.19
C THR A 33 -7.60 -10.91 3.30
N ASP A 34 -8.42 -11.92 3.56
CA ASP A 34 -8.13 -12.97 4.55
C ASP A 34 -7.56 -14.19 3.81
N ASP A 35 -6.46 -14.76 4.34
CA ASP A 35 -5.77 -15.95 3.83
C ASP A 35 -5.34 -15.95 2.36
N GLN A 36 -5.38 -14.79 1.68
CA GLN A 36 -4.99 -14.70 0.28
C GLN A 36 -3.47 -14.89 0.11
N GLY A 37 -3.11 -15.92 -0.64
CA GLY A 37 -1.74 -16.21 -1.02
C GLY A 37 -1.24 -15.29 -2.14
N TYR A 38 0.07 -15.04 -2.17
CA TYR A 38 0.70 -14.29 -3.26
C TYR A 38 0.38 -14.82 -4.66
N PRO A 39 0.39 -16.14 -4.97
CA PRO A 39 0.13 -16.63 -6.32
C PRO A 39 -1.35 -16.62 -6.74
N GLU A 40 -2.28 -16.14 -5.90
CA GLU A 40 -3.73 -16.22 -6.15
C GLU A 40 -4.28 -15.07 -7.01
N LEU A 41 -3.46 -14.07 -7.36
CA LEU A 41 -3.86 -12.98 -8.24
C LEU A 41 -3.52 -13.30 -9.70
N SER A 42 -4.41 -13.02 -10.66
CA SER A 42 -4.09 -13.17 -12.10
C SER A 42 -2.92 -12.29 -12.50
N ALA A 43 -2.81 -11.08 -11.93
CA ALA A 43 -1.65 -10.21 -12.11
C ALA A 43 -0.31 -10.78 -11.62
N HIS A 44 -0.32 -11.88 -10.85
CA HIS A 44 0.88 -12.63 -10.44
C HIS A 44 1.11 -13.90 -11.27
N GLY A 45 0.36 -14.09 -12.35
CA GLY A 45 0.52 -15.20 -13.29
C GLY A 45 -0.36 -16.41 -12.98
N ASN A 46 -1.39 -16.27 -12.14
CA ASN A 46 -2.36 -17.34 -11.92
C ASN A 46 -3.13 -17.65 -13.22
N PRO A 47 -3.10 -18.89 -13.75
CA PRO A 47 -3.73 -19.22 -15.02
C PRO A 47 -5.23 -19.54 -14.92
N ILE A 48 -5.77 -19.65 -13.70
CA ILE A 48 -7.14 -20.11 -13.45
C ILE A 48 -8.01 -18.97 -12.91
N LEU A 49 -7.49 -18.21 -11.93
CA LEU A 49 -8.23 -17.15 -11.29
C LEU A 49 -8.27 -15.91 -12.19
N HIS A 50 -9.42 -15.26 -12.25
CA HIS A 50 -9.63 -14.02 -13.00
C HIS A 50 -10.00 -12.90 -12.02
N THR A 51 -9.06 -11.99 -11.76
CA THR A 51 -9.23 -10.89 -10.80
C THR A 51 -9.18 -9.50 -11.46
N PRO A 52 -10.06 -9.18 -12.42
CA PRO A 52 -9.92 -8.00 -13.29
C PRO A 52 -9.89 -6.66 -12.54
N ASN A 53 -10.60 -6.55 -11.41
CA ASN A 53 -10.57 -5.34 -10.59
C ASN A 53 -9.25 -5.17 -9.84
N LEU A 54 -8.65 -6.27 -9.36
CA LEU A 54 -7.34 -6.25 -8.70
C LEU A 54 -6.22 -6.08 -9.72
N ASP A 55 -6.36 -6.64 -10.92
CA ASP A 55 -5.41 -6.45 -12.02
C ASP A 55 -5.37 -4.99 -12.48
N ARG A 56 -6.54 -4.35 -12.59
CA ARG A 56 -6.61 -2.91 -12.86
C ARG A 56 -5.96 -2.09 -11.75
N LEU A 57 -6.24 -2.42 -10.47
CA LEU A 57 -5.62 -1.74 -9.34
C LEU A 57 -4.09 -1.91 -9.34
N HIS A 58 -3.61 -3.11 -9.63
CA HIS A 58 -2.20 -3.46 -9.73
C HIS A 58 -1.47 -2.62 -10.79
N GLY A 59 -2.06 -2.45 -11.98
CA GLY A 59 -1.50 -1.59 -13.03
C GLY A 59 -1.45 -0.09 -12.71
N GLN A 60 -2.17 0.35 -11.66
CA GLN A 60 -2.25 1.74 -11.19
C GLN A 60 -1.48 1.99 -9.89
N SER A 61 -0.81 0.97 -9.34
CA SER A 61 -0.26 0.99 -7.97
C SER A 61 1.25 0.79 -7.91
N ILE A 62 1.85 1.26 -6.83
CA ILE A 62 3.17 0.80 -6.39
C ILE A 62 3.00 -0.57 -5.74
N ARG A 63 3.95 -1.48 -5.95
CA ARG A 63 3.91 -2.86 -5.47
C ARG A 63 5.03 -3.13 -4.49
N LEU A 64 4.70 -3.82 -3.40
CA LEU A 64 5.67 -4.38 -2.47
C LEU A 64 5.86 -5.86 -2.83
N SER A 65 6.97 -6.20 -3.47
CA SER A 65 7.31 -7.59 -3.82
C SER A 65 7.87 -8.40 -2.65
N ASP A 66 8.27 -7.71 -1.59
CA ASP A 66 8.81 -8.28 -0.36
C ASP A 66 8.05 -7.69 0.83
N TYR A 67 6.89 -8.27 1.13
CA TYR A 67 5.98 -7.83 2.18
C TYR A 67 5.64 -9.01 3.09
N HIS A 68 5.90 -8.86 4.37
CA HIS A 68 5.76 -9.93 5.36
C HIS A 68 4.75 -9.57 6.43
N VAL A 69 4.06 -10.59 6.92
CA VAL A 69 3.06 -10.50 7.98
C VAL A 69 3.26 -11.64 8.99
N SER A 70 2.60 -11.54 10.14
CA SER A 70 2.52 -12.67 11.06
C SER A 70 1.72 -13.83 10.45
N PRO A 71 2.01 -15.10 10.78
CA PRO A 71 1.38 -16.27 10.16
C PRO A 71 -0.04 -16.55 10.68
N MET A 72 -0.75 -15.54 11.20
CA MET A 72 -2.10 -15.66 11.77
C MET A 72 -2.86 -14.33 11.62
N CYS A 73 -4.18 -14.41 11.48
CA CYS A 73 -5.04 -13.24 11.25
C CYS A 73 -4.98 -12.20 12.39
N THR A 74 -5.04 -12.65 13.65
CA THR A 74 -5.06 -11.76 14.81
C THR A 74 -3.77 -10.93 14.99
N PRO A 75 -2.57 -11.53 15.04
CA PRO A 75 -1.34 -10.74 15.15
C PRO A 75 -1.11 -9.83 13.94
N THR A 76 -1.44 -10.26 12.72
CA THR A 76 -1.32 -9.43 11.52
C THR A 76 -2.23 -8.20 11.57
N ARG A 77 -3.51 -8.39 11.94
CA ARG A 77 -4.46 -7.27 12.10
C ARG A 77 -4.06 -6.35 13.23
N GLY A 78 -3.61 -6.90 14.37
CA GLY A 78 -3.14 -6.10 15.50
C GLY A 78 -1.92 -5.26 15.15
N GLN A 79 -0.94 -5.84 14.45
CA GLN A 79 0.25 -5.15 13.97
C GLN A 79 -0.10 -4.05 12.97
N LEU A 80 -1.00 -4.31 12.02
CA LEU A 80 -1.47 -3.29 11.07
C LEU A 80 -2.14 -2.11 11.79
N LEU A 81 -3.05 -2.40 12.72
CA LEU A 81 -3.82 -1.36 13.40
C LEU A 81 -2.97 -0.53 14.35
N THR A 82 -1.95 -1.10 14.99
CA THR A 82 -1.19 -0.39 16.04
C THR A 82 0.20 0.07 15.59
N GLY A 83 0.73 -0.48 14.50
CA GLY A 83 2.13 -0.30 14.11
C GLY A 83 3.14 -0.97 15.07
N LEU A 84 2.67 -1.79 16.01
CA LEU A 84 3.47 -2.46 17.01
C LEU A 84 3.49 -3.97 16.78
N ASP A 85 4.63 -4.60 17.09
CA ASP A 85 4.73 -6.06 17.10
C ASP A 85 3.63 -6.71 17.98
N ALA A 86 3.17 -7.90 17.60
CA ALA A 86 2.10 -8.61 18.30
C ALA A 86 2.41 -8.83 19.79
N ALA A 87 3.67 -9.12 20.14
CA ALA A 87 4.08 -9.29 21.53
C ALA A 87 3.90 -8.01 22.36
N ARG A 88 4.04 -6.84 21.71
CA ARG A 88 3.85 -5.53 22.35
C ARG A 88 2.38 -5.12 22.39
N ASN A 89 1.65 -5.35 21.30
CA ASN A 89 0.25 -4.93 21.21
C ASN A 89 -0.75 -5.86 21.92
N GLY A 90 -0.33 -7.08 22.28
CA GLY A 90 -1.10 -8.07 23.05
C GLY A 90 -1.87 -9.10 22.22
N ALA A 91 -2.13 -8.83 20.94
CA ALA A 91 -2.89 -9.70 20.04
C ALA A 91 -1.99 -10.80 19.44
N VAL A 92 -1.46 -11.70 20.28
CA VAL A 92 -0.42 -12.66 19.90
C VAL A 92 -0.95 -14.00 19.34
N ASN A 93 -2.23 -14.31 19.51
CA ASN A 93 -2.81 -15.59 19.05
C ASN A 93 -4.29 -15.41 18.65
N VAL A 94 -4.81 -16.33 17.86
CA VAL A 94 -6.22 -16.36 17.44
C VAL A 94 -7.16 -16.98 18.48
N SER A 95 -6.60 -17.62 19.51
CA SER A 95 -7.37 -18.32 20.54
C SER A 95 -6.79 -18.07 21.95
N SER A 96 -7.29 -18.81 22.95
CA SER A 96 -6.73 -18.83 24.31
C SER A 96 -6.74 -17.47 25.03
N GLY A 97 -7.70 -16.60 24.69
CA GLY A 97 -7.82 -15.26 25.28
C GLY A 97 -6.72 -14.28 24.88
N ARG A 98 -5.92 -14.60 23.87
CA ARG A 98 -4.78 -13.78 23.41
C ARG A 98 -5.04 -13.07 22.08
N ALA A 99 -6.33 -12.90 21.75
CA ALA A 99 -6.76 -12.33 20.48
C ALA A 99 -7.06 -10.83 20.54
N LEU A 100 -7.02 -10.23 21.73
CA LEU A 100 -7.40 -8.83 21.93
C LEU A 100 -6.17 -7.93 21.98
N LEU A 101 -6.32 -6.74 21.40
CA LEU A 101 -5.39 -5.64 21.59
C LEU A 101 -5.43 -5.17 23.04
N ARG A 102 -4.29 -4.74 23.57
CA ARG A 102 -4.29 -4.02 24.85
C ARG A 102 -4.97 -2.66 24.67
N PRO A 103 -5.91 -2.28 25.55
CA PRO A 103 -6.75 -1.10 25.38
C PRO A 103 -5.97 0.22 25.39
N GLU A 104 -4.78 0.24 25.99
CA GLU A 104 -3.89 1.40 26.02
C GLU A 104 -3.20 1.71 24.69
N ASN A 105 -3.20 0.78 23.72
CA ASN A 105 -2.54 1.01 22.44
C ASN A 105 -3.47 1.78 21.50
N PRO A 106 -3.12 3.01 21.08
CA PRO A 106 -3.88 3.71 20.05
C PRO A 106 -3.77 2.96 18.72
N THR A 107 -4.88 2.91 17.99
CA THR A 107 -4.95 2.32 16.65
C THR A 107 -4.85 3.40 15.58
N MET A 108 -4.59 2.99 14.34
CA MET A 108 -4.67 3.88 13.18
C MET A 108 -6.02 4.60 13.13
N ALA A 109 -7.12 3.95 13.49
CA ALA A 109 -8.43 4.59 13.50
C ALA A 109 -8.50 5.76 14.51
N ASN A 110 -7.83 5.65 15.66
CA ASN A 110 -7.73 6.75 16.62
C ASN A 110 -6.96 7.93 16.02
N TYR A 111 -5.81 7.66 15.41
CA TYR A 111 -5.01 8.71 14.77
C TYR A 111 -5.72 9.38 13.59
N PHE A 112 -6.47 8.62 12.79
CA PHE A 112 -7.28 9.19 11.71
C PHE A 112 -8.44 10.04 12.26
N ALA A 113 -9.10 9.60 13.34
CA ALA A 113 -10.15 10.39 13.98
C ALA A 113 -9.63 11.71 14.57
N ASP A 114 -8.45 11.69 15.18
CA ASP A 114 -7.82 12.88 15.77
C ASP A 114 -7.33 13.89 14.71
N ALA A 115 -7.05 13.43 13.48
CA ALA A 115 -6.56 14.26 12.38
C ALA A 115 -7.67 15.02 11.61
N GLY A 116 -8.94 14.72 11.89
CA GLY A 116 -10.12 15.25 11.19
C GLY A 116 -10.36 14.63 9.82
#